data_AF-A0A4C1VGY9-F1
#
_entry.id   AF-A0A4C1VGY9-F1
#
_cell.length_a   1.000
_cell.length_b   1.000
_cell.length_c   1.000
_cell.angle_alpha   90.00
_cell.angle_beta   90.00
_cell.angle_gamma   90.00
#
_symmetry.space_group_name_H-M   'P 1'
#
loop_
_entity.id
_entity.type
_entity.pdbx_description
1 polymer ?
#
loop_
_entity_poly.entity_id
_entity_poly.type
_entity_poly.pdbx_seq_one_letter_code
_entity_poly.pdbx_strand_id
1 'polypeptide(L)'
;MVELEGHYSLRAFAAERNHQFESLRQQLMRLKQEVEKERPELINRKDDCIADFTAQQRELRRRAESVRSRSAPREPIRSRDETRRGMGKFMEINKYKDNHISPEFPPITGYTGHIPRIKGSEASLSQRYHCVAKKGLELIRSERDKRKELQNADKAIKTILKEDGKRYSYWNWG
;
A
#
# COMPACT_ATOMS: atom_id res chain seq x y z
N MET A 1 -68.49 79.19 2.62
CA MET A 1 -67.67 78.13 3.24
C MET A 1 -67.80 76.90 2.35
N VAL A 2 -66.83 76.73 1.44
CA VAL A 2 -65.72 75.76 1.50
C VAL A 2 -66.24 74.32 1.57
N GLU A 3 -65.99 73.54 0.51
CA GLU A 3 -65.62 72.10 0.52
C GLU A 3 -65.99 71.42 -0.81
N LEU A 4 -65.20 71.56 -1.88
CA LEU A 4 -65.41 70.73 -3.10
C LEU A 4 -64.14 70.51 -3.97
N GLU A 5 -62.91 70.56 -3.43
CA GLU A 5 -61.69 70.39 -4.26
C GLU A 5 -60.74 69.25 -3.81
N GLY A 6 -61.17 68.32 -2.94
CA GLY A 6 -60.29 67.27 -2.40
C GLY A 6 -60.28 65.91 -3.13
N HIS A 7 -61.28 65.61 -3.97
CA HIS A 7 -61.55 64.20 -4.35
C HIS A 7 -60.97 63.73 -5.69
N TYR A 8 -60.49 64.63 -6.57
CA TYR A 8 -59.97 64.26 -7.89
C TYR A 8 -58.49 63.85 -7.90
N SER A 9 -57.70 64.25 -6.89
CA SER A 9 -56.25 63.96 -6.81
C SER A 9 -55.96 62.51 -6.39
N LEU A 10 -56.68 61.98 -5.38
CA LEU A 10 -56.43 60.64 -4.84
C LEU A 10 -56.78 59.50 -5.83
N ARG A 11 -57.77 59.70 -6.71
CA ARG A 11 -58.16 58.69 -7.72
C ARG A 11 -57.14 58.60 -8.86
N ALA A 12 -56.57 59.73 -9.30
CA ALA A 12 -55.52 59.74 -10.33
C ALA A 12 -54.24 59.06 -9.83
N PHE A 13 -53.80 59.37 -8.60
CA PHE A 13 -52.67 58.70 -7.95
C PHE A 13 -52.88 57.20 -7.73
N ALA A 14 -54.12 56.77 -7.44
CA ALA A 14 -54.46 55.36 -7.34
C ALA A 14 -54.42 54.65 -8.70
N ALA A 15 -54.87 55.31 -9.78
CA ALA A 15 -54.86 54.77 -11.13
C ALA A 15 -53.42 54.61 -11.67
N GLU A 16 -52.53 55.59 -11.43
CA GLU A 16 -51.12 55.50 -11.81
C GLU A 16 -50.39 54.37 -11.07
N ARG A 17 -50.62 54.22 -9.75
CA ARG A 17 -50.08 53.09 -8.98
C ARG A 17 -50.59 51.74 -9.49
N ASN A 18 -51.87 51.67 -9.86
CA ASN A 18 -52.44 50.45 -10.45
C ASN A 18 -51.83 50.15 -11.83
N HIS A 19 -51.57 51.16 -12.66
CA HIS A 19 -50.91 50.97 -13.96
C HIS A 19 -49.45 50.51 -13.80
N GLN A 20 -48.71 51.10 -12.86
CA GLN A 20 -47.35 50.65 -12.52
C GLN A 20 -47.36 49.20 -12.02
N PHE A 21 -48.33 48.84 -11.18
CA PHE A 21 -48.48 47.48 -10.67
C PHE A 21 -48.83 46.46 -11.76
N GLU A 22 -49.71 46.82 -12.70
CA GLU A 22 -50.02 45.97 -13.86
C GLU A 22 -48.83 45.84 -14.82
N SER A 23 -48.04 46.91 -15.01
CA SER A 23 -46.80 46.86 -15.78
C SER A 23 -45.78 45.89 -15.13
N LEU A 24 -45.62 45.95 -13.81
CA LEU A 24 -44.76 45.03 -13.06
C LEU A 24 -45.27 43.57 -13.15
N ARG A 25 -46.59 43.36 -13.08
CA ARG A 25 -47.19 42.03 -13.30
C ARG A 25 -46.90 41.49 -14.69
N GLN A 26 -47.01 42.32 -15.73
CA GLN A 26 -46.66 41.93 -17.09
C GLN A 26 -45.17 41.60 -17.22
N GLN A 27 -44.29 42.38 -16.62
CA GLN A 27 -42.84 42.10 -16.60
C GLN A 27 -42.53 40.79 -15.88
N LEU A 28 -43.15 40.54 -14.72
CA LEU A 28 -42.99 39.30 -13.96
C LEU A 28 -43.45 38.07 -14.78
N MET A 29 -44.58 38.19 -15.48
CA MET A 29 -45.10 37.12 -16.33
C MET A 29 -44.17 36.80 -17.51
N ARG A 30 -43.54 37.82 -18.12
CA ARG A 30 -42.53 37.64 -19.18
C ARG A 30 -41.29 36.93 -18.65
N LEU A 31 -40.73 37.40 -17.54
CA LEU A 31 -39.56 36.78 -16.90
C LEU A 31 -39.83 35.33 -16.50
N LYS A 32 -41.04 35.04 -15.98
CA LYS A 32 -41.43 33.67 -15.64
C LYS A 32 -41.42 32.77 -16.87
N GLN A 33 -41.96 33.24 -18.00
CA GLN A 33 -41.96 32.48 -19.26
C GLN A 33 -40.55 32.28 -19.81
N GLU A 34 -39.66 33.27 -19.68
CA GLU A 34 -38.25 33.14 -20.09
C GLU A 34 -37.53 32.07 -19.27
N VAL A 35 -37.68 32.09 -17.94
CA VAL A 35 -37.10 31.07 -17.05
C VAL A 35 -37.67 29.68 -17.34
N GLU A 36 -38.98 29.57 -17.59
CA GLU A 36 -39.61 28.29 -17.93
C GLU A 36 -39.11 27.73 -19.27
N LYS A 37 -38.76 28.59 -20.23
CA LYS A 37 -38.17 28.20 -21.52
C LYS A 37 -36.72 27.71 -21.40
N GLU A 38 -35.91 28.31 -20.54
CA GLU A 38 -34.50 27.93 -20.36
C GLU A 38 -34.31 26.70 -19.47
N ARG A 39 -35.27 26.42 -18.59
CA ARG A 39 -35.24 25.28 -17.67
C ARG A 39 -34.97 23.90 -18.33
N PRO A 40 -35.63 23.50 -19.43
CA PRO A 40 -35.36 22.21 -20.08
C PRO A 40 -33.96 22.10 -20.67
N GLU A 41 -33.41 23.18 -21.24
CA GLU A 41 -32.05 23.16 -21.80
C GLU A 41 -31.00 22.93 -20.71
N LEU A 42 -31.19 23.55 -19.54
CA LEU A 42 -30.31 23.36 -18.39
C LEU A 42 -30.37 21.94 -17.84
N ILE A 43 -31.54 21.30 -17.88
CA ILE A 43 -31.72 19.90 -17.47
C ILE A 43 -30.98 18.98 -18.45
N ASN A 44 -31.19 19.15 -19.75
CA ASN A 44 -30.53 18.34 -20.78
C ASN A 44 -29.01 18.42 -20.70
N ARG A 45 -28.44 19.63 -20.53
CA ARG A 45 -26.98 19.79 -20.36
C ARG A 45 -26.42 19.05 -19.15
N LYS A 46 -27.20 18.97 -18.05
CA LYS A 46 -26.79 18.20 -16.87
C LYS A 46 -26.83 16.71 -17.16
N ASP A 47 -27.87 16.24 -17.84
CA ASP A 47 -28.03 14.83 -18.19
C ASP A 47 -26.93 14.37 -19.15
N ASP A 48 -26.53 15.19 -20.13
CA ASP A 48 -25.41 14.90 -21.05
C ASP A 48 -24.08 14.77 -20.29
N CYS A 49 -23.80 15.68 -19.36
CA CYS A 49 -22.59 15.63 -18.53
C CYS A 49 -22.54 14.36 -17.67
N ILE A 50 -23.68 13.95 -17.09
CA ILE A 50 -23.78 12.71 -16.31
C ILE A 50 -23.66 11.48 -17.22
N ALA A 51 -24.22 11.50 -18.42
CA ALA A 51 -24.08 10.43 -19.40
C ALA A 51 -22.62 10.21 -19.79
N ASP A 52 -21.88 11.29 -20.11
CA ASP A 52 -20.46 11.22 -20.46
C ASP A 52 -19.60 10.67 -19.31
N PHE A 53 -19.83 11.14 -18.08
CA PHE A 53 -19.12 10.65 -16.91
C PHE A 53 -19.36 9.15 -16.66
N THR A 54 -20.61 8.70 -16.76
CA THR A 54 -20.95 7.29 -16.55
C THR A 54 -20.39 6.39 -17.67
N ALA A 55 -20.34 6.88 -18.91
CA ALA A 55 -19.71 6.19 -20.03
C ALA A 55 -18.19 6.02 -19.81
N GLN A 56 -17.50 7.08 -19.38
CA GLN A 56 -16.08 7.03 -19.04
C GLN A 56 -15.79 6.04 -17.90
N GLN A 57 -16.60 6.06 -16.84
CA GLN A 57 -16.48 5.10 -15.73
C GLN A 57 -16.65 3.64 -16.18
N ARG A 58 -17.61 3.37 -17.07
CA ARG A 58 -17.81 2.03 -17.65
C ARG A 58 -16.63 1.59 -18.50
N GLU A 59 -16.05 2.49 -19.29
CA GLU A 59 -14.85 2.20 -20.09
C GLU A 59 -13.65 1.90 -19.20
N LEU A 60 -13.41 2.70 -18.16
CA LEU A 60 -12.34 2.45 -17.19
C LEU A 60 -12.51 1.12 -16.46
N ARG A 61 -13.74 0.76 -16.07
CA ARG A 61 -14.05 -0.56 -15.50
C ARG A 61 -13.77 -1.69 -16.48
N ARG A 62 -14.21 -1.58 -17.74
CA ARG A 62 -13.91 -2.58 -18.79
C ARG A 62 -12.41 -2.74 -19.03
N ARG A 63 -11.65 -1.64 -19.05
CA ARG A 63 -10.18 -1.68 -19.16
C ARG A 63 -9.55 -2.33 -17.93
N ALA A 64 -9.98 -1.97 -16.73
CA ALA A 64 -9.49 -2.58 -15.49
C ALA A 64 -9.82 -4.07 -15.40
N GLU A 65 -11.01 -4.49 -15.83
CA GLU A 65 -11.43 -5.89 -15.91
C GLU A 65 -10.65 -6.67 -16.97
N SER A 66 -10.35 -6.06 -18.11
CA SER A 66 -9.47 -6.64 -19.14
C SER A 66 -8.05 -6.86 -18.61
N VAL A 67 -7.50 -5.87 -17.90
CA VAL A 67 -6.19 -6.00 -17.24
C VAL A 67 -6.23 -7.06 -16.14
N ARG A 68 -7.26 -7.06 -15.28
CA ARG A 68 -7.45 -8.05 -14.21
C ARG A 68 -7.61 -9.48 -14.75
N SER A 69 -8.29 -9.62 -15.89
CA SER A 69 -8.47 -10.90 -16.60
C SER A 69 -7.19 -11.43 -17.25
N ARG A 70 -6.23 -10.54 -17.54
CA ARG A 70 -4.89 -10.87 -18.05
C ARG A 70 -3.87 -11.10 -16.93
N SER A 71 -4.06 -10.48 -15.76
CA SER A 71 -3.14 -10.57 -14.63
C SER A 71 -3.44 -11.72 -13.67
N ALA A 72 -4.66 -12.25 -13.67
CA ALA A 72 -4.94 -13.51 -12.99
C ALA A 72 -4.30 -14.64 -13.82
N PRO A 73 -3.45 -15.49 -13.23
CA PRO A 73 -2.97 -16.69 -13.92
C PRO A 73 -4.17 -17.52 -14.34
N ARG A 74 -4.53 -17.46 -15.62
CA ARG A 74 -5.35 -18.48 -16.25
C ARG A 74 -4.44 -19.69 -16.41
N GLU A 75 -4.15 -20.38 -15.32
CA GLU A 75 -3.71 -21.75 -15.49
C GLU A 75 -4.83 -22.43 -16.29
N PRO A 76 -4.53 -23.10 -17.43
CA PRO A 76 -5.51 -24.01 -18.01
C PRO A 76 -5.98 -24.90 -16.86
N ILE A 77 -7.27 -25.25 -16.82
CA ILE A 77 -7.80 -26.16 -15.80
C ILE A 77 -6.99 -27.46 -15.91
N ARG A 78 -5.87 -27.51 -15.20
CA ARG A 78 -5.06 -28.69 -15.02
C ARG A 78 -6.03 -29.66 -14.39
N SER A 79 -5.98 -30.93 -14.81
CA SER A 79 -6.74 -31.99 -14.15
C SER A 79 -6.64 -31.76 -12.64
N ARG A 80 -7.77 -31.77 -11.93
CA ARG A 80 -7.87 -31.47 -10.48
C ARG A 80 -6.74 -32.12 -9.66
N ASP A 81 -6.23 -33.24 -10.13
CA ASP A 81 -5.12 -34.02 -9.56
C ASP A 81 -3.74 -33.35 -9.69
N GLU A 82 -3.48 -32.58 -10.73
CA GLU A 82 -2.24 -31.80 -10.88
C GLU A 82 -2.19 -30.61 -9.92
N THR A 83 -3.30 -29.88 -9.75
CA THR A 83 -3.38 -28.81 -8.76
C THR A 83 -3.23 -29.36 -7.34
N ARG A 84 -3.87 -30.50 -7.04
CA ARG A 84 -3.71 -31.19 -5.74
C ARG A 84 -2.28 -31.65 -5.51
N ARG A 85 -1.62 -32.23 -6.53
CA ARG A 85 -0.19 -32.61 -6.47
C ARG A 85 0.72 -31.39 -6.30
N GLY A 86 0.43 -30.29 -6.99
CA GLY A 86 1.14 -29.01 -6.86
C GLY A 86 1.03 -28.42 -5.46
N MET A 87 -0.18 -28.38 -4.89
CA MET A 87 -0.41 -27.94 -3.50
C MET A 87 0.27 -28.87 -2.49
N GLY A 88 0.25 -30.18 -2.70
CA GLY A 88 0.99 -31.12 -1.85
C GLY A 88 2.50 -30.84 -1.82
N LYS A 89 3.11 -30.66 -3.00
CA LYS A 89 4.53 -30.28 -3.11
C LYS A 89 4.81 -28.93 -2.47
N PHE A 90 3.96 -27.94 -2.69
CA PHE A 90 4.12 -26.61 -2.11
C PHE A 90 4.05 -26.66 -0.58
N MET A 91 3.09 -27.40 -0.03
CA MET A 91 2.98 -27.61 1.41
C MET A 91 4.22 -28.32 1.96
N GLU A 92 4.72 -29.34 1.27
CA GLU A 92 5.90 -30.10 1.69
C GLU A 92 7.20 -29.27 1.65
N ILE A 93 7.39 -28.44 0.62
CA ILE A 93 8.53 -27.54 0.49
C ILE A 93 8.48 -26.45 1.56
N ASN A 94 7.29 -25.89 1.83
CA ASN A 94 7.06 -24.84 2.82
C ASN A 94 6.72 -25.37 4.21
N LYS A 95 6.85 -26.67 4.47
CA LYS A 95 6.82 -27.18 5.84
C LYS A 95 7.85 -26.42 6.65
N TYR A 96 7.49 -26.04 7.87
CA TYR A 96 8.41 -25.40 8.80
C TYR A 96 9.65 -26.29 8.93
N LYS A 97 10.75 -25.83 8.34
CA LYS A 97 12.07 -26.40 8.58
C LYS A 97 12.63 -25.60 9.73
N ASP A 98 13.07 -26.30 10.78
CA ASP A 98 13.76 -25.67 11.89
C ASP A 98 15.14 -25.20 11.41
N ASN A 99 15.13 -24.10 10.67
CA ASN A 99 16.32 -23.47 10.16
C ASN A 99 16.84 -22.56 11.27
N HIS A 100 17.97 -22.92 11.86
CA HIS A 100 18.67 -22.01 12.75
C HIS A 100 19.00 -20.71 12.01
N ILE A 101 18.81 -19.59 12.71
CA ILE A 101 19.02 -18.25 12.16
C ILE A 101 20.42 -18.14 11.55
N SER A 102 20.49 -17.83 10.26
CA SER A 102 21.72 -17.84 9.45
C SER A 102 21.76 -16.62 8.51
N PRO A 103 22.95 -16.23 8.01
CA PRO A 103 23.07 -15.16 7.03
C PRO A 103 22.20 -15.31 5.78
N GLU A 104 21.99 -16.53 5.33
CA GLU A 104 21.20 -16.89 4.14
C GLU A 104 19.70 -16.72 4.37
N PHE A 105 19.27 -16.92 5.62
CA PHE A 105 17.89 -16.78 6.06
C PHE A 105 17.84 -15.89 7.31
N PRO A 106 18.07 -14.57 7.18
CA PRO A 106 18.01 -13.66 8.31
C PRO A 106 16.56 -13.58 8.84
N PRO A 107 16.36 -13.17 10.11
CA PRO A 107 15.05 -13.12 10.72
C PRO A 107 14.08 -12.23 9.94
N ILE A 108 12.80 -12.61 9.99
CA ILE A 108 11.73 -11.84 9.38
C ILE A 108 11.57 -10.48 10.05
N THR A 109 11.03 -9.53 9.30
CA THR A 109 10.69 -8.22 9.85
C THR A 109 9.60 -8.38 10.90
N GLY A 110 9.79 -7.84 12.10
CA GLY A 110 8.92 -8.05 13.27
C GLY A 110 9.46 -9.06 14.29
N TYR A 111 10.60 -9.71 14.03
CA TYR A 111 11.32 -10.48 15.05
C TYR A 111 11.73 -9.56 16.22
N THR A 112 11.30 -9.92 17.44
CA THR A 112 11.52 -9.13 18.66
C THR A 112 12.77 -9.57 19.44
N GLY A 113 13.42 -10.66 19.04
CA GLY A 113 14.63 -11.14 19.69
C GLY A 113 15.85 -10.29 19.34
N HIS A 114 16.87 -10.35 20.20
CA HIS A 114 18.14 -9.66 19.99
C HIS A 114 19.02 -10.40 18.98
N ILE A 115 19.54 -9.69 17.98
CA ILE A 115 20.60 -10.20 17.12
C ILE A 115 21.96 -9.68 17.63
N PRO A 116 22.89 -10.57 18.04
CA PRO A 116 24.18 -10.16 18.55
C PRO A 116 24.97 -9.33 17.53
N ARG A 117 25.85 -8.45 18.03
CA ARG A 117 26.74 -7.57 17.24
C ARG A 117 26.05 -6.48 16.41
N ILE A 118 24.71 -6.45 16.37
CA ILE A 118 23.95 -5.35 15.77
C ILE A 118 23.63 -4.34 16.87
N LYS A 119 24.23 -3.15 16.77
CA LYS A 119 23.87 -2.01 17.61
C LYS A 119 22.90 -1.12 16.83
N GLY A 120 21.87 -0.59 17.50
CA GLY A 120 20.94 0.40 16.93
C GLY A 120 21.59 1.76 16.72
N SER A 121 22.74 1.82 16.05
CA SER A 121 23.33 3.09 15.63
C SER A 121 22.45 3.74 14.56
N GLU A 122 22.52 5.05 14.40
CA GLU A 122 21.74 5.81 13.42
C GLU A 122 21.91 5.25 11.99
N ALA A 123 23.12 4.80 11.63
CA ALA A 123 23.43 4.15 10.36
C ALA A 123 22.77 2.78 10.15
N SER A 124 22.38 2.09 11.23
CA SER A 124 21.64 0.83 11.19
C SER A 124 20.13 1.05 11.15
N LEU A 125 19.62 2.14 11.73
CA LEU A 125 18.22 2.55 11.66
C LEU A 125 17.81 3.00 10.26
N SER A 126 18.76 3.57 9.49
CA SER A 126 18.54 3.93 8.09
C SER A 126 18.54 2.73 7.14
N GLN A 127 19.02 1.56 7.56
CA GLN A 127 19.05 0.34 6.77
C GLN A 127 17.85 -0.56 7.09
N ARG A 128 17.35 -1.28 6.07
CA ARG A 128 16.30 -2.28 6.28
C ARG A 128 16.79 -3.36 7.25
N TYR A 129 15.92 -3.76 8.18
CA TYR A 129 16.21 -4.78 9.21
C TYR A 129 16.89 -6.03 8.64
N HIS A 130 16.35 -6.59 7.54
CA HIS A 130 16.91 -7.76 6.86
C HIS A 130 18.39 -7.62 6.51
N CYS A 131 18.81 -6.45 6.01
CA CYS A 131 20.19 -6.19 5.60
C CYS A 131 21.12 -6.12 6.81
N VAL A 132 20.66 -5.48 7.89
CA VAL A 132 21.42 -5.34 9.13
C VAL A 132 21.57 -6.69 9.82
N ALA A 133 20.48 -7.45 9.91
CA ALA A 133 20.43 -8.82 10.42
C ALA A 133 21.40 -9.75 9.68
N LYS A 134 21.36 -9.73 8.35
CA LYS A 134 22.26 -10.51 7.50
C LYS A 134 23.73 -10.21 7.82
N LYS A 135 24.12 -8.93 7.82
CA LYS A 135 25.49 -8.52 8.13
C LYS A 135 25.94 -8.94 9.53
N GLY A 136 25.08 -8.80 10.54
CA GLY A 136 25.39 -9.22 11.91
C GLY A 136 25.65 -10.72 12.01
N LEU A 137 24.82 -11.52 11.33
CA LEU A 137 24.99 -12.97 11.28
C LEU A 137 26.25 -13.38 10.50
N GLU A 138 26.61 -12.68 9.42
CA GLU A 138 27.86 -12.90 8.68
C GLU A 138 29.09 -12.66 9.57
N LEU A 139 29.08 -11.58 10.35
CA LEU A 139 30.16 -11.28 11.30
C LEU A 139 30.30 -12.41 12.34
N ILE A 140 29.19 -12.88 12.90
CA ILE A 140 29.20 -13.99 13.87
C ILE A 140 29.75 -15.27 13.22
N ARG A 141 29.39 -15.56 11.97
CA ARG A 141 29.90 -16.73 11.24
C ARG A 141 31.42 -16.63 11.08
N SER A 142 31.92 -15.49 10.61
CA SER A 142 33.36 -15.28 10.45
C SER A 142 34.13 -15.36 11.79
N GLU A 143 33.55 -14.87 12.89
CA GLU A 143 34.13 -14.98 14.23
C GLU A 143 34.21 -16.44 14.70
N ARG A 144 33.16 -17.24 14.43
CA ARG A 144 33.14 -18.67 14.75
C ARG A 144 34.17 -19.46 13.94
N ASP A 145 34.32 -19.15 12.66
CA ASP A 145 35.24 -19.86 11.79
C ASP A 145 36.70 -19.61 12.20
N LYS A 146 37.06 -18.34 12.47
CA LYS A 146 38.38 -17.98 13.02
C LYS A 146 38.69 -18.68 14.35
N ARG A 147 37.70 -18.79 15.25
CA ARG A 147 37.87 -19.52 16.52
C ARG A 147 38.13 -21.01 16.30
N LYS A 148 37.46 -21.64 15.34
CA LYS A 148 37.70 -23.04 15.00
C LYS A 148 39.10 -23.25 14.43
N GLU A 149 39.56 -22.34 13.57
CA GLU A 149 40.92 -22.38 13.00
C GLU A 149 41.98 -22.34 14.11
N LEU A 150 41.87 -21.40 15.05
CA LEU A 150 42.77 -21.31 16.19
C LEU A 150 42.74 -22.58 17.06
N GLN A 151 41.55 -23.12 17.35
CA GLN A 151 41.43 -24.37 18.10
C GLN A 151 42.05 -25.56 17.38
N ASN A 152 41.96 -25.60 16.05
CA ASN A 152 42.58 -26.65 15.25
C ASN A 152 44.11 -26.52 15.26
N ALA A 153 44.65 -25.30 15.17
CA ALA A 153 46.08 -25.03 15.32
C ALA A 153 46.58 -25.45 16.72
N ASP A 154 45.85 -25.09 17.77
CA ASP A 154 46.19 -25.48 19.16
C ASP A 154 46.19 -27.00 19.34
N LYS A 155 45.23 -27.70 18.75
CA LYS A 155 45.19 -29.17 18.76
C LYS A 155 46.41 -29.75 18.05
N ALA A 156 46.77 -29.21 16.88
CA ALA A 156 47.94 -29.65 16.11
C ALA A 156 49.26 -29.43 16.87
N ILE A 157 49.42 -28.28 17.54
CA ILE A 157 50.59 -28.01 18.39
C ILE A 157 50.64 -29.01 19.55
N LYS A 158 49.52 -29.25 20.24
CA LYS A 158 49.44 -30.22 21.34
C LYS A 158 49.74 -31.65 20.91
N THR A 159 49.37 -32.04 19.68
CA THR A 159 49.72 -33.38 19.17
C THR A 159 51.22 -33.51 18.93
N ILE A 160 51.87 -32.52 18.31
CA ILE A 160 53.32 -32.51 18.07
C ILE A 160 54.09 -32.60 19.39
N LEU A 161 53.75 -31.74 20.37
CA LEU A 161 54.42 -31.73 21.68
C LEU A 161 54.25 -33.06 22.45
N LYS A 162 53.12 -33.76 22.27
CA LYS A 162 52.89 -35.07 22.88
C LYS A 162 53.70 -36.19 22.24
N GLU A 163 54.05 -36.09 20.97
CA GLU A 163 54.87 -37.08 20.27
C GLU A 163 56.34 -36.99 20.70
N ASP A 164 56.86 -35.78 20.90
CA ASP A 164 58.24 -35.57 21.39
C ASP A 164 58.45 -36.07 22.81
N GLY A 165 57.43 -35.94 23.68
CA GLY A 165 57.47 -36.47 25.06
C GLY A 165 57.51 -37.99 25.17
N LYS A 166 57.17 -38.74 24.11
CA LYS A 166 57.26 -40.21 24.09
C LYS A 166 58.62 -40.74 23.61
N ARG A 167 59.46 -39.90 22.98
CA ARG A 167 60.79 -40.30 22.50
C ARG A 167 61.84 -40.43 23.63
N TYR A 168 61.58 -39.88 24.82
CA TYR A 168 62.43 -40.00 26.00
C TYR A 168 61.81 -40.96 27.03
N SER A 169 61.77 -42.27 26.73
CA SER A 169 61.43 -43.28 27.76
C SER A 169 62.11 -44.63 27.49
N TYR A 170 63.39 -44.61 27.13
CA TYR A 170 64.27 -45.77 27.27
C TYR A 170 65.62 -45.28 27.80
N TRP A 171 66.30 -46.13 28.57
CA TRP A 171 67.59 -45.92 29.26
C TRP A 171 67.51 -45.41 30.70
N ASN A 172 66.97 -46.25 31.58
CA ASN A 172 67.47 -46.40 32.96
C ASN A 172 66.99 -47.75 33.50
N TRP A 173 67.71 -48.81 33.14
CA TRP A 173 67.68 -50.08 33.85
C TRP A 173 69.12 -50.57 33.99
N GLY A 174 69.59 -50.57 35.24
CA GLY A 174 70.55 -51.52 35.83
C GLY A 174 71.94 -51.56 35.23
#